data_AF-A0A4Y1R1G9-F1
#
_entry.id   AF-A0A4Y1R1G9-F1
#
_cell.length_a   1.000
_cell.length_b   1.000
_cell.length_c   1.000
_cell.angle_alpha   90.00
_cell.angle_beta   90.00
_cell.angle_gamma   90.00
#
_symmetry.space_group_name_H-M   'P 1'
#
loop_
_entity.id
_entity.type
_entity.pdbx_description
1 polymer ?
#
loop_
_entity_poly.entity_id
_entity_poly.type
_entity_poly.pdbx_seq_one_letter_code
_entity_poly.pdbx_strand_id
1 'polypeptide(L)' 'MQANAASGMAVHDECKLKFLELKAKRTYRFIVYKIEEKQKQVIVEKVGEPADSYEDFSASLLLMNADTLSMTLIM' A
#
# COMPACT_ATOMS: atom_id res chain seq x y z
N MET A 1 7.49 -17.11 -19.46
CA MET A 1 6.77 -17.46 -18.21
C MET A 1 7.59 -16.88 -17.05
N GLN A 2 7.20 -15.73 -16.50
CA GLN A 2 7.90 -15.14 -15.35
C GLN A 2 7.37 -15.78 -14.07
N ALA A 3 8.31 -16.25 -13.24
CA ALA A 3 8.03 -16.99 -12.03
C ALA A 3 7.25 -16.13 -11.02
N ASN A 4 6.24 -16.74 -10.39
CA ASN A 4 5.64 -16.24 -9.16
C ASN A 4 6.73 -16.23 -8.08
N ALA A 5 7.40 -15.09 -7.90
CA ALA A 5 8.34 -14.91 -6.80
C ALA A 5 7.54 -14.73 -5.51
N ALA A 6 7.19 -15.84 -4.83
CA ALA A 6 6.82 -15.78 -3.43
C ALA A 6 8.11 -15.50 -2.62
N SER A 7 8.42 -14.22 -2.42
CA SER A 7 9.67 -13.76 -1.77
C SER A 7 9.73 -14.04 -0.26
N GLY A 8 8.71 -14.66 0.33
CA GLY A 8 8.59 -14.87 1.77
C GLY A 8 8.40 -13.58 2.56
N MET A 9 7.88 -12.52 1.92
CA MET A 9 7.60 -11.23 2.54
C MET A 9 6.46 -11.35 3.55
N ALA A 10 6.73 -11.01 4.81
CA ALA A 10 5.69 -10.91 5.83
C ALA A 10 4.77 -9.72 5.50
N VAL A 11 3.51 -9.76 5.96
CA VAL A 11 2.60 -8.62 5.85
C VAL A 11 2.23 -8.21 7.25
N HIS A 12 2.55 -6.96 7.60
CA HIS A 12 2.19 -6.41 8.91
C HIS A 12 0.67 -6.43 9.09
N ASP A 13 0.19 -6.77 10.29
CA ASP A 13 -1.24 -6.96 10.52
C ASP A 13 -2.05 -5.67 10.32
N GLU A 14 -1.42 -4.51 10.51
CA GLU A 14 -2.01 -3.21 10.17
C GLU A 14 -2.46 -3.13 8.71
N CYS A 15 -1.73 -3.75 7.78
CA CYS A 15 -2.12 -3.75 6.36
C CYS A 15 -3.49 -4.42 6.16
N LYS A 16 -3.73 -5.53 6.88
CA LYS A 16 -5.01 -6.25 6.83
C LYS A 16 -6.11 -5.43 7.49
N LEU A 17 -5.82 -4.82 8.64
CA LEU A 17 -6.78 -3.99 9.37
C LEU A 17 -7.23 -2.79 8.52
N LYS A 18 -6.29 -2.05 7.92
CA LYS A 18 -6.61 -0.88 7.09
C LYS A 18 -7.36 -1.26 5.82
N PHE A 19 -6.99 -2.38 5.20
CA PHE A 19 -7.74 -2.90 4.06
C PHE A 19 -9.18 -3.28 4.43
N LEU A 20 -9.39 -3.96 5.57
CA LEU A 20 -10.71 -4.33 6.05
C LEU A 20 -11.56 -3.09 6.39
N GLU A 21 -10.96 -2.07 7.00
CA GLU A 21 -11.62 -0.78 7.26
C GLU A 21 -12.06 -0.10 5.95
N LEU A 22 -11.17 -0.02 4.97
CA LEU A 22 -11.49 0.51 3.63
C LEU A 22 -12.64 -0.28 2.99
N LYS A 23 -12.55 -1.61 2.96
CA LYS A 23 -13.55 -2.48 2.32
C LYS A 23 -14.92 -2.38 3.00
N ALA A 24 -14.96 -2.36 4.33
CA ALA A 24 -16.21 -2.39 5.09
C ALA A 24 -16.87 -1.02 5.20
N LYS A 25 -16.08 0.05 5.38
CA LYS A 25 -16.60 1.38 5.75
C LYS A 25 -16.38 2.45 4.67
N ARG A 26 -15.57 2.17 3.64
CA ARG A 26 -15.14 3.16 2.62
C ARG A 26 -14.52 4.43 3.25
N THR A 27 -13.83 4.25 4.37
CA THR A 27 -13.24 5.34 5.16
C THR A 27 -11.99 5.95 4.56
N TYR A 28 -11.37 5.28 3.59
CA TYR A 28 -10.09 5.67 3.00
C TYR A 28 -10.21 5.74 1.49
N ARG A 29 -9.62 6.77 0.89
CA ARG A 29 -9.60 6.94 -0.56
C ARG A 29 -8.58 6.02 -1.22
N PHE A 30 -7.43 5.85 -0.59
CA PHE A 30 -6.37 4.93 -0.98
C PHE A 30 -5.58 4.46 0.24
N ILE A 31 -4.82 3.39 0.07
CA ILE A 31 -3.80 2.94 1.03
C ILE A 31 -2.52 2.72 0.22
N VAL A 32 -1.42 3.33 0.64
CA VAL A 32 -0.08 3.09 0.08
C VAL A 32 0.64 2.11 1.00
N TYR A 33 1.08 1.01 0.42
CA TYR A 33 1.92 0.02 1.10
C TYR A 33 3.37 0.21 0.70
N LYS A 34 4.28 -0.13 1.61
CA LYS A 34 5.71 -0.14 1.38
C LYS A 34 6.31 -1.48 1.77
N ILE A 35 7.28 -1.91 0.97
CA ILE A 35 8.10 -3.07 1.27
C ILE A 35 9.35 -2.59 2.01
N GLU A 36 9.54 -3.07 3.23
CA GLU A 36 10.79 -2.89 3.95
C GLU A 36 11.69 -4.11 3.73
N GLU A 37 12.56 -4.04 2.72
CA GLU A 37 13.40 -5.16 2.32
C GLU A 37 14.27 -5.71 3.46
N LYS A 38 14.81 -4.83 4.30
CA LYS A 38 15.64 -5.21 5.46
C LYS A 38 14.89 -6.08 6.46
N GLN A 39 13.62 -5.75 6.68
CA GLN A 39 12.74 -6.47 7.61
C GLN A 39 11.95 -7.59 6.92
N LYS A 40 12.06 -7.68 5.59
CA LYS A 40 11.24 -8.56 4.74
C LYS A 40 9.77 -8.52 5.13
N GLN A 41 9.23 -7.31 5.29
CA GLN A 41 7.81 -7.09 5.56
C GLN A 41 7.18 -6.01 4.68
N VAL A 42 5.88 -6.12 4.44
CA VAL A 42 5.01 -5.07 3.91
C VAL A 42 4.37 -4.32 5.06
N ILE A 43 4.45 -3.00 5.05
CA ILE A 43 3.83 -2.10 6.02
C ILE A 43 2.90 -1.10 5.32
N VAL A 44 2.04 -0.44 6.11
CA VAL A 44 1.27 0.72 5.64
C VAL A 44 2.18 1.94 5.70
N GLU A 45 2.35 2.61 4.56
CA GLU A 45 3.11 3.85 4.48
C GLU A 45 2.19 5.06 4.64
N LYS A 46 1.03 5.05 3.96
CA LYS A 46 0.05 6.13 4.04
C LYS A 46 -1.37 5.62 3.87
N VAL A 47 -2.28 6.26 4.58
CA VAL A 47 -3.72 6.13 4.40
C VAL A 47 -4.25 7.46 3.89
N GLY A 48 -4.95 7.43 2.75
CA GLY A 48 -5.56 8.63 2.17
C GLY A 48 -6.94 8.89 2.77
N GLU A 49 -7.23 10.16 3.04
CA GLU A 49 -8.53 10.60 3.55
C GLU A 49 -9.60 10.58 2.45
N PRO A 50 -10.90 10.50 2.79
CA PRO A 50 -11.97 10.52 1.79
C PRO A 50 -11.97 11.72 0.84
N ALA A 51 -11.42 12.86 1.29
CA ALA A 51 -11.33 14.10 0.52
C ALA A 51 -10.08 14.20 -0.37
N ASP A 52 -9.12 13.26 -0.22
CA ASP A 52 -7.87 13.30 -0.98
C ASP A 52 -8.12 13.11 -2.48
N SER A 53 -7.38 13.89 -3.27
CA SER A 53 -7.43 13.89 -4.72
C SER A 53 -6.50 12.83 -5.34
N TYR A 54 -6.56 12.70 -6.67
CA TYR A 54 -5.61 11.87 -7.40
C TYR A 54 -4.18 12.44 -7.32
N GLU A 55 -4.06 13.76 -7.26
CA GLU A 55 -2.81 14.49 -7.10
C GLU A 55 -2.18 14.17 -5.73
N ASP A 56 -2.98 14.11 -4.67
CA ASP A 56 -2.50 13.74 -3.32
C ASP A 56 -2.00 12.29 -3.26
N PHE A 57 -2.70 11.37 -3.94
CA PHE A 57 -2.23 10.00 -4.14
C PHE A 57 -0.91 9.97 -4.91
N SER A 58 -0.84 10.66 -6.04
CA SER A 58 0.34 10.70 -6.92
C SER A 58 1.55 11.29 -6.19
N ALA A 59 1.36 12.37 -5.41
CA ALA A 59 2.41 12.94 -4.56
C ALA A 59 2.92 11.93 -3.52
N SER A 60 2.02 11.10 -2.98
CA SER A 60 2.38 10.05 -2.02
C SER A 60 3.24 8.94 -2.64
N LEU A 61 3.16 8.73 -3.96
CA LEU A 61 4.02 7.81 -4.69
C LEU A 61 5.32 8.47 -5.17
N LEU A 62 5.26 9.74 -5.60
CA LEU A 62 6.38 10.47 -6.20
C LEU A 62 7.38 11.02 -5.18
N LEU A 63 6.97 11.22 -3.93
CA LEU A 63 7.86 11.65 -2.84
C LEU A 63 8.82 10.56 -2.36
N MET A 64 8.84 9.36 -2.96
CA MET A 64 9.66 8.22 -2.52
C MET A 64 10.48 7.60 -3.66
N ASN A 65 11.76 7.33 -3.38
CA ASN A 65 12.75 6.81 -4.32
C ASN A 65 12.38 5.43 -4.92
N ALA A 66 13.00 5.13 -6.07
CA ALA A 66 12.71 4.16 -7.14
C ALA A 66 12.35 2.68 -6.82
N ASP A 67 12.17 2.26 -5.57
CA ASP A 67 12.10 0.82 -5.21
C ASP A 67 10.69 0.31 -4.84
N THR A 68 9.62 1.05 -5.14
CA THR A 68 8.27 0.70 -4.66
C THR A 68 7.47 -0.14 -5.67
N LEU A 69 7.32 -1.44 -5.39
CA LEU A 69 6.31 -2.29 -6.04
C LEU A 69 4.92 -1.98 -5.45
N SER A 70 4.23 -0.98 -6.02
CA SER A 70 2.86 -0.65 -5.63
C SER A 70 1.89 -1.75 -6.11
N MET A 71 1.33 -2.51 -5.18
CA MET A 71 0.17 -3.38 -5.44
C MET A 71 -1.11 -2.55 -5.33
N THR A 72 -1.47 -1.84 -6.40
CA THR A 72 -2.68 -1.01 -6.41
C THR A 72 -3.92 -1.88 -6.66
N LEU A 73 -4.82 -1.98 -5.69
CA LEU A 73 -6.19 -2.43 -5.91
C LEU A 73 -7.06 -1.19 -6.13
N ILE A 74 -7.25 -0.80 -7.39
CA ILE A 74 -8.29 0.16 -7.76
C ILE A 74 -9.61 -0.61 -7.72
N MET A 75 -10.54 -0.20 -6.85
CA MET A 75 -11.95 -0.61 -6.97
C MET A 75 -12.65 0.18 -8.07
#